data_AF-A0A843SVZ3-F1
#
_entry.id   AF-A0A843SVZ3-F1
#
_cell.length_a   1.000
_cell.length_b   1.000
_cell.length_c   1.000
_cell.angle_alpha   90.00
_cell.angle_beta   90.00
_cell.angle_gamma   90.00
#
_symmetry.space_group_name_H-M   'P 1'
#
loop_
_entity.id
_entity.type
_entity.pdbx_description
1 polymer ?
#
loop_
_entity_poly.entity_id
_entity_poly.type
_entity_poly.pdbx_seq_one_letter_code
_entity_poly.pdbx_strand_id
1 'polypeptide(L)'
;MACTRHCRCTRAARPGPERQPKRSAKASRHAAGCVRRCVRSAQTDAPTHNADRENDGESARHRMAGLLLDTEIMAPVLAQELPVLDASVMVAIRSLGGPDEPDVFAEVSRLFLADVPIHLLALSAAIEGNSAESVVQVAHRLRGGALEMGALRMAPLCAAIEHAARAGSLEHAAEQAGFLDSEFEAVRAALEQQMR
;
A
#
# COMPACT_ATOMS: atom_id res chain seq x y z
N MET A 1 12.92 -59.66 55.34
CA MET A 1 14.14 -60.33 55.86
C MET A 1 15.35 -59.87 55.04
N ALA A 2 16.48 -59.64 55.72
CA ALA A 2 17.85 -59.40 55.21
C ALA A 2 18.06 -58.81 53.79
N CYS A 3 18.50 -57.54 53.74
CA CYS A 3 19.10 -56.92 52.55
C CYS A 3 20.62 -57.17 52.53
N THR A 4 21.21 -57.51 51.37
CA THR A 4 22.61 -57.94 51.26
C THR A 4 23.54 -56.94 50.56
N ARG A 5 24.71 -56.75 51.18
CA ARG A 5 26.03 -56.48 50.56
C ARG A 5 26.28 -55.11 49.92
N HIS A 6 26.30 -54.16 50.83
CA HIS A 6 27.21 -53.00 50.89
C HIS A 6 28.70 -53.35 50.76
N CYS A 7 29.50 -52.48 50.10
CA CYS A 7 30.89 -52.12 50.48
C CYS A 7 31.37 -50.90 49.65
N ARG A 8 31.02 -49.66 50.03
CA ARG A 8 31.91 -48.66 50.70
C ARG A 8 33.35 -48.57 50.17
N CYS A 9 33.77 -47.48 49.53
CA CYS A 9 33.95 -46.09 50.00
C CYS A 9 35.31 -45.78 50.68
N THR A 10 36.16 -45.03 49.97
CA THR A 10 37.16 -44.07 50.48
C THR A 10 37.21 -42.90 49.47
N ARG A 11 37.05 -41.59 49.81
CA ARG A 11 37.85 -40.70 50.68
C ARG A 11 39.34 -40.66 50.27
N ALA A 12 40.06 -39.54 50.16
CA ALA A 12 39.79 -38.09 50.30
C ALA A 12 40.86 -37.33 49.43
N ALA A 13 41.07 -35.99 49.39
CA ALA A 13 40.52 -34.82 50.09
C ALA A 13 40.72 -33.52 49.26
N ARG A 14 40.39 -32.35 49.83
CA ARG A 14 41.07 -31.05 49.63
C ARG A 14 41.79 -30.72 50.98
N PRO A 15 42.83 -29.86 51.09
CA PRO A 15 42.63 -28.39 51.05
C PRO A 15 43.88 -27.55 50.60
N GLY A 16 43.74 -26.22 50.51
CA GLY A 16 44.88 -25.29 50.44
C GLY A 16 44.55 -23.95 49.78
N PRO A 17 44.86 -22.76 50.38
CA PRO A 17 44.14 -21.54 50.03
C PRO A 17 44.96 -20.45 49.31
N GLU A 18 44.20 -19.49 48.77
CA GLU A 18 44.44 -18.04 48.73
C GLU A 18 45.37 -17.38 47.67
N ARG A 19 44.72 -16.50 46.89
CA ARG A 19 45.20 -15.24 46.25
C ARG A 19 46.53 -15.22 45.45
N GLN A 20 46.37 -15.19 44.12
CA GLN A 20 46.53 -14.00 43.24
C GLN A 20 47.83 -13.14 43.30
N PRO A 21 48.22 -12.39 42.22
CA PRO A 21 47.78 -12.49 40.81
C PRO A 21 48.82 -12.15 39.69
N LYS A 22 48.35 -12.25 38.44
CA LYS A 22 48.67 -11.42 37.23
C LYS A 22 49.61 -11.97 36.14
N ARG A 23 49.18 -11.64 34.90
CA ARG A 23 49.91 -11.44 33.63
C ARG A 23 50.21 -12.65 32.71
N SER A 24 49.17 -12.99 31.94
CA SER A 24 49.11 -12.79 30.47
C SER A 24 50.24 -13.27 29.54
N ALA A 25 49.97 -14.34 28.80
CA ALA A 25 50.29 -14.54 27.37
C ALA A 25 49.29 -15.58 26.80
N LYS A 26 48.50 -15.30 25.75
CA LYS A 26 48.83 -15.37 24.30
C LYS A 26 49.46 -16.69 23.84
N ALA A 27 48.61 -17.61 23.37
CA ALA A 27 48.77 -18.54 22.23
C ALA A 27 47.59 -19.53 22.31
N SER A 28 46.61 -19.59 21.40
CA SER A 28 46.70 -19.90 19.97
C SER A 28 47.54 -21.15 19.69
N ARG A 29 46.87 -22.27 19.37
CA ARG A 29 47.00 -22.97 18.08
C ARG A 29 46.29 -24.32 18.08
N HIS A 30 45.66 -24.61 16.93
CA HIS A 30 45.52 -25.96 16.35
C HIS A 30 44.63 -26.97 17.10
N ALA A 31 44.12 -28.02 16.46
CA ALA A 31 43.74 -28.22 15.05
C ALA A 31 42.96 -29.53 14.98
N ALA A 32 42.20 -29.71 13.90
CA ALA A 32 41.66 -30.99 13.42
C ALA A 32 40.66 -31.75 14.31
N GLY A 33 39.66 -32.32 13.62
CA GLY A 33 39.28 -33.70 13.92
C GLY A 33 37.80 -33.96 14.12
N CYS A 34 37.21 -34.69 13.18
CA CYS A 34 36.02 -35.54 13.30
C CYS A 34 34.74 -34.95 13.93
N VAL A 35 33.68 -34.71 13.14
CA VAL A 35 32.77 -35.72 12.53
C VAL A 35 31.81 -36.35 13.56
N ARG A 36 30.51 -36.27 13.24
CA ARG A 36 29.33 -36.90 13.88
C ARG A 36 28.85 -36.29 15.22
N ARG A 37 27.97 -35.30 15.06
CA ARG A 37 26.56 -35.33 15.51
C ARG A 37 26.29 -36.28 16.68
N CYS A 38 26.06 -35.73 17.87
CA CYS A 38 25.20 -36.35 18.87
C CYS A 38 24.17 -35.33 19.38
N VAL A 39 22.90 -35.74 19.41
CA VAL A 39 21.74 -34.92 19.72
C VAL A 39 21.48 -34.98 21.24
N ARG A 40 21.25 -33.83 21.90
CA ARG A 40 20.14 -33.60 22.88
C ARG A 40 20.29 -32.33 23.74
N SER A 41 19.32 -31.43 23.56
CA SER A 41 18.53 -30.71 24.59
C SER A 41 19.15 -30.26 25.93
N ALA A 42 19.27 -28.93 26.09
CA ALA A 42 18.90 -28.10 27.25
C ALA A 42 18.84 -26.64 26.73
N GLN A 43 17.77 -25.85 26.88
CA GLN A 43 17.35 -25.11 28.09
C GLN A 43 18.46 -24.19 28.62
N THR A 44 18.32 -22.87 28.79
CA THR A 44 17.22 -21.88 28.55
C THR A 44 17.85 -20.48 28.38
N ASP A 45 17.01 -19.43 28.30
CA ASP A 45 17.30 -18.02 28.61
C ASP A 45 17.94 -17.13 27.52
N ALA A 46 17.12 -16.20 27.03
CA ALA A 46 17.56 -14.95 26.37
C ALA A 46 17.89 -13.91 27.46
N PRO A 47 18.67 -12.85 27.16
CA PRO A 47 18.02 -11.67 26.56
C PRO A 47 18.86 -10.83 25.58
N THR A 48 18.15 -10.00 24.81
CA THR A 48 18.56 -8.69 24.26
C THR A 48 19.85 -8.58 23.44
N HIS A 49 19.68 -8.48 22.11
CA HIS A 49 20.08 -7.24 21.43
C HIS A 49 19.07 -6.89 20.34
N ASN A 50 18.51 -5.68 20.38
CA ASN A 50 17.59 -5.19 19.35
C ASN A 50 18.36 -5.02 18.03
N ALA A 51 17.80 -5.56 16.93
CA ALA A 51 18.30 -5.32 15.58
C ALA A 51 17.23 -5.62 14.50
N ASP A 52 15.99 -5.14 14.68
CA ASP A 52 15.00 -5.05 13.61
C ASP A 52 14.47 -3.60 13.56
N ARG A 53 14.98 -2.85 12.58
CA ARG A 53 14.32 -1.65 12.06
C ARG A 53 13.47 -2.08 10.86
N GLU A 54 12.46 -1.26 10.57
CA GLU A 54 11.69 -1.26 9.32
C GLU A 54 10.81 -2.51 9.09
N ASN A 55 9.53 -2.36 9.46
CA ASN A 55 8.44 -3.13 8.86
C ASN A 55 7.18 -2.26 8.75
N ASP A 56 7.04 -1.63 7.59
CA ASP A 56 5.82 -1.43 6.81
C ASP A 56 4.59 -0.83 7.51
N GLY A 57 4.62 0.50 7.66
CA GLY A 57 3.44 1.34 7.97
C GLY A 57 2.41 1.47 6.84
N GLU A 58 2.34 0.51 5.90
CA GLU A 58 1.56 0.59 4.66
C GLU A 58 0.29 -0.28 4.68
N SER A 59 0.11 -1.11 5.71
CA SER A 59 -1.03 -2.06 5.82
C SER A 59 -2.35 -1.44 6.34
N ALA A 60 -2.40 -0.13 6.62
CA ALA A 60 -3.51 0.51 7.34
C ALA A 60 -4.58 1.19 6.45
N ARG A 61 -4.35 1.35 5.13
CA ARG A 61 -5.28 2.09 4.24
C ARG A 61 -6.31 1.24 3.50
N HIS A 62 -6.24 -0.10 3.58
CA HIS A 62 -7.16 -1.01 2.90
C HIS A 62 -8.25 -1.61 3.80
N ARG A 63 -9.03 -0.76 4.49
CA ARG A 63 -10.22 -1.21 5.28
C ARG A 63 -11.46 -0.33 5.10
N MET A 64 -11.83 0.00 3.86
CA MET A 64 -13.25 0.23 3.50
C MET A 64 -13.59 0.08 1.99
N ALA A 65 -12.71 -0.49 1.16
CA ALA A 65 -12.98 -0.72 -0.27
C ALA A 65 -13.65 -2.09 -0.53
N GLY A 66 -14.54 -2.51 0.37
CA GLY A 66 -15.03 -3.88 0.50
C GLY A 66 -16.52 -4.05 0.26
N LEU A 67 -17.15 -3.22 -0.56
CA LEU A 67 -18.50 -3.43 -1.07
C LEU A 67 -18.67 -2.67 -2.40
N LEU A 68 -18.78 -3.42 -3.52
CA LEU A 68 -19.68 -3.20 -4.66
C LEU A 68 -19.22 -4.07 -5.85
N LEU A 69 -20.02 -5.12 -6.10
CA LEU A 69 -20.34 -5.79 -7.38
C LEU A 69 -19.37 -5.62 -8.55
N ASP A 70 -18.92 -6.76 -9.12
CA ASP A 70 -18.09 -6.91 -10.32
C ASP A 70 -18.47 -5.89 -11.44
N THR A 71 -17.80 -4.74 -11.46
CA THR A 71 -18.32 -3.54 -12.13
C THR A 71 -17.91 -3.43 -13.60
N GLU A 72 -17.04 -4.34 -14.07
CA GLU A 72 -16.31 -4.21 -15.33
C GLU A 72 -17.22 -3.95 -16.54
N ILE A 73 -18.33 -4.67 -16.65
CA ILE A 73 -19.22 -4.61 -17.82
C ILE A 73 -20.31 -3.51 -17.67
N MET A 74 -20.56 -3.01 -16.46
CA MET A 74 -21.71 -2.13 -16.15
C MET A 74 -21.32 -0.69 -15.78
N ALA A 75 -20.03 -0.37 -15.65
CA ALA A 75 -19.54 0.98 -15.34
C ALA A 75 -20.16 2.11 -16.21
N PRO A 76 -20.26 2.01 -17.55
CA PRO A 76 -20.84 3.10 -18.35
C PRO A 76 -22.37 3.19 -18.19
N VAL A 77 -23.06 2.08 -17.93
CA VAL A 77 -24.52 2.07 -17.70
C VAL A 77 -24.86 2.74 -16.38
N LEU A 78 -24.14 2.39 -15.30
CA LEU A 78 -24.32 3.00 -13.98
C LEU A 78 -23.96 4.49 -13.97
N ALA A 79 -22.97 4.91 -14.77
CA ALA A 79 -22.62 6.30 -14.93
C ALA A 79 -23.71 7.12 -15.65
N GLN A 80 -24.56 6.52 -16.49
CA GLN A 80 -25.61 7.25 -17.23
C GLN A 80 -26.83 7.65 -16.39
N GLU A 81 -27.08 7.00 -15.26
CA GLU A 81 -28.18 7.34 -14.34
C GLU A 81 -27.82 8.42 -13.31
N LEU A 82 -26.53 8.74 -13.18
CA LEU A 82 -26.02 9.72 -12.22
C LEU A 82 -25.98 11.15 -12.82
N PRO A 83 -26.22 12.20 -12.01
CA PRO A 83 -25.96 13.56 -12.45
C PRO A 83 -24.46 13.76 -12.72
N VAL A 84 -24.14 14.60 -13.71
CA VAL A 84 -22.75 14.85 -14.16
C VAL A 84 -21.86 15.38 -13.02
N LEU A 85 -22.42 16.26 -12.19
CA LEU A 85 -21.75 16.88 -11.04
C LEU A 85 -22.61 16.72 -9.77
N ASP A 86 -21.95 16.47 -8.64
CA ASP A 86 -22.54 16.53 -7.31
C ASP A 86 -22.68 17.98 -6.83
N ALA A 87 -23.92 18.44 -6.68
CA ALA A 87 -24.22 19.78 -6.17
C ALA A 87 -23.74 19.99 -4.72
N SER A 88 -23.66 18.94 -3.91
CA SER A 88 -23.19 19.03 -2.52
C SER A 88 -21.69 19.29 -2.45
N VAL A 89 -20.90 18.68 -3.35
CA VAL A 89 -19.46 18.94 -3.48
C VAL A 89 -19.20 20.37 -3.94
N MET A 90 -19.97 20.86 -4.93
CA MET A 90 -19.88 22.25 -5.37
C MET A 90 -20.16 23.25 -4.23
N VAL A 91 -21.22 23.02 -3.45
CA VAL A 91 -21.52 23.87 -2.27
C VAL A 91 -20.41 23.79 -1.23
N ALA A 92 -19.85 22.60 -0.99
CA ALA A 92 -18.75 22.42 -0.05
C ALA A 92 -17.49 23.20 -0.50
N ILE A 93 -17.08 23.11 -1.77
CA ILE A 93 -15.93 23.86 -2.30
C ILE A 93 -16.17 25.37 -2.21
N ARG A 94 -17.35 25.86 -2.62
CA ARG A 94 -17.71 27.28 -2.51
C ARG A 94 -17.68 27.79 -1.06
N SER A 95 -17.99 26.94 -0.08
CA SER A 95 -17.95 27.30 1.35
C SER A 95 -16.55 27.46 1.94
N LEU A 96 -15.49 27.11 1.19
CA LEU A 96 -14.10 27.33 1.61
C LEU A 96 -13.62 28.78 1.43
N GLY A 97 -14.29 29.56 0.56
CA GLY A 97 -13.95 30.95 0.27
C GLY A 97 -14.66 31.95 1.18
N GLY A 98 -14.01 33.08 1.43
CA GLY A 98 -14.58 34.25 2.09
C GLY A 98 -15.56 35.04 1.20
N PRO A 99 -16.43 35.89 1.79
CA PRO A 99 -17.44 36.66 1.05
C PRO A 99 -16.86 37.71 0.09
N ASP A 100 -15.60 38.10 0.26
CA ASP A 100 -14.87 39.06 -0.59
C ASP A 100 -13.75 38.38 -1.42
N GLU A 101 -13.67 37.05 -1.41
CA GLU A 101 -12.65 36.28 -2.12
C GLU A 101 -13.12 35.83 -3.52
N PRO A 102 -12.20 35.53 -4.46
CA PRO A 102 -12.55 34.89 -5.72
C PRO A 102 -13.28 33.57 -5.49
N ASP A 103 -14.18 33.21 -6.42
CA ASP A 103 -14.90 31.94 -6.36
C ASP A 103 -13.96 30.74 -6.45
N VAL A 104 -13.64 30.16 -5.29
CA VAL A 104 -12.74 29.00 -5.13
C VAL A 104 -13.16 27.84 -6.02
N PHE A 105 -14.48 27.64 -6.21
CA PHE A 105 -14.98 26.59 -7.09
C PHE A 105 -14.60 26.86 -8.56
N ALA A 106 -14.73 28.10 -9.04
CA ALA A 106 -14.32 28.46 -10.39
C ALA A 106 -12.79 28.40 -10.59
N GLU A 107 -11.99 28.65 -9.55
CA GLU A 107 -10.54 28.47 -9.63
C GLU A 107 -10.14 26.99 -9.74
N VAL A 108 -10.58 26.15 -8.80
CA VAL A 108 -10.27 24.71 -8.78
C VAL A 108 -10.82 24.02 -10.03
N SER A 109 -12.02 24.41 -10.51
CA SER A 109 -12.58 23.93 -11.77
C SER A 109 -11.67 24.21 -12.97
N ARG A 110 -11.05 25.39 -13.06
CA ARG A 110 -10.10 25.71 -14.16
C ARG A 110 -8.85 24.85 -14.10
N LEU A 111 -8.32 24.57 -12.91
CA LEU A 111 -7.18 23.65 -12.76
C LEU A 111 -7.55 22.24 -13.22
N PHE A 112 -8.70 21.71 -12.78
CA PHE A 112 -9.19 20.39 -13.19
C PHE A 112 -9.37 20.30 -14.72
N LEU A 113 -9.98 21.31 -15.34
CA LEU A 113 -10.18 21.36 -16.79
C LEU A 113 -8.88 21.47 -17.60
N ALA A 114 -7.81 22.01 -17.02
CA ALA A 114 -6.49 22.06 -17.64
C ALA A 114 -5.69 20.76 -17.45
N ASP A 115 -5.85 20.08 -16.32
CA ASP A 115 -5.06 18.90 -15.93
C ASP A 115 -5.61 17.59 -16.52
N VAL A 116 -6.94 17.40 -16.54
CA VAL A 116 -7.56 16.15 -17.04
C VAL A 116 -7.18 15.80 -18.48
N PRO A 117 -7.16 16.72 -19.48
CA PRO A 117 -6.75 16.39 -20.85
C PRO A 117 -5.32 15.83 -20.94
N ILE A 118 -4.42 16.26 -20.05
CA ILE A 118 -3.04 15.77 -19.98
C ILE A 118 -3.02 14.30 -19.53
N HIS A 119 -3.82 13.97 -18.51
CA HIS A 119 -3.93 12.59 -18.02
C HIS A 119 -4.71 11.68 -18.98
N LEU A 120 -5.73 12.18 -19.69
CA LEU A 120 -6.42 11.39 -20.72
C LEU A 120 -5.48 11.02 -21.88
N LEU A 121 -4.65 11.96 -22.34
CA LEU A 121 -3.60 11.67 -23.33
C LEU A 121 -2.56 10.68 -22.79
N ALA A 122 -2.12 10.83 -21.54
CA ALA A 122 -1.19 9.90 -20.90
C ALA A 122 -1.79 8.49 -20.72
N LEU A 123 -3.10 8.39 -20.46
CA LEU A 123 -3.85 7.16 -20.35
C LEU A 123 -3.90 6.43 -21.70
N SER A 124 -4.30 7.13 -22.76
CA SER A 124 -4.31 6.62 -24.14
C SER A 124 -2.93 6.09 -24.55
N ALA A 125 -1.86 6.89 -24.34
CA ALA A 125 -0.49 6.47 -24.63
C ALA A 125 -0.02 5.27 -23.79
N ALA A 126 -0.47 5.14 -22.54
CA ALA A 126 -0.16 3.99 -21.68
C ALA A 126 -0.85 2.70 -22.15
N ILE A 127 -2.08 2.80 -22.67
CA ILE A 127 -2.84 1.69 -23.27
C ILE A 127 -2.16 1.24 -24.56
N GLU A 128 -1.86 2.15 -25.49
CA GLU A 128 -1.14 1.86 -26.74
C GLU A 128 0.25 1.24 -26.47
N GLY A 129 0.97 1.79 -25.49
CA GLY A 129 2.25 1.27 -25.01
C GLY A 129 2.17 -0.06 -24.24
N ASN A 130 0.98 -0.65 -24.08
CA ASN A 130 0.72 -1.89 -23.34
C ASN A 130 1.22 -1.87 -21.87
N SER A 131 1.28 -0.68 -21.26
CA SER A 131 1.81 -0.49 -19.90
C SER A 131 0.69 -0.48 -18.85
N ALA A 132 0.26 -1.67 -18.42
CA ALA A 132 -0.80 -1.83 -17.43
C ALA A 132 -0.52 -1.07 -16.12
N GLU A 133 0.73 -1.02 -15.66
CA GLU A 133 1.11 -0.23 -14.47
C GLU A 133 0.85 1.27 -14.67
N SER A 134 1.23 1.81 -15.82
CA SER A 134 1.00 3.23 -16.14
C SER A 134 -0.49 3.54 -16.27
N VAL A 135 -1.27 2.65 -16.89
CA VAL A 135 -2.74 2.78 -16.98
C VAL A 135 -3.37 2.85 -15.59
N VAL A 136 -2.97 1.97 -14.67
CA VAL A 136 -3.41 1.97 -13.27
C VAL A 136 -3.06 3.29 -12.57
N GLN A 137 -1.82 3.77 -12.69
CA GLN A 137 -1.39 5.01 -12.02
C GLN A 137 -2.15 6.24 -12.53
N VAL A 138 -2.37 6.35 -13.85
CA VAL A 138 -3.08 7.48 -14.45
C VAL A 138 -4.58 7.43 -14.14
N ALA A 139 -5.23 6.26 -14.26
CA ALA A 139 -6.64 6.09 -13.91
C ALA A 139 -6.90 6.38 -12.43
N HIS A 140 -6.00 5.96 -11.54
CA HIS A 140 -6.09 6.25 -10.10
C HIS A 140 -6.03 7.77 -9.80
N ARG A 141 -5.14 8.51 -10.48
CA ARG A 141 -5.05 9.98 -10.34
C ARG A 141 -6.31 10.67 -10.87
N LEU A 142 -6.77 10.29 -12.07
CA LEU A 142 -8.01 10.82 -12.67
C LEU A 142 -9.22 10.58 -11.77
N ARG A 143 -9.31 9.40 -11.15
CA ARG A 143 -10.35 9.08 -10.16
C ARG A 143 -10.34 10.03 -8.95
N GLY A 144 -9.16 10.34 -8.43
CA GLY A 144 -8.99 11.28 -7.31
C GLY A 144 -9.56 12.66 -7.64
N GLY A 145 -9.07 13.29 -8.72
CA GLY A 145 -9.55 14.60 -9.15
C GLY A 145 -11.04 14.61 -9.52
N ALA A 146 -11.55 13.53 -10.13
CA ALA A 146 -12.97 13.38 -10.41
C ALA A 146 -13.83 13.36 -9.14
N LEU A 147 -13.39 12.67 -8.08
CA LEU A 147 -14.09 12.65 -6.79
C LEU A 147 -14.03 14.02 -6.09
N GLU A 148 -12.88 14.70 -6.12
CA GLU A 148 -12.71 16.04 -5.55
C GLU A 148 -13.60 17.09 -6.22
N MET A 149 -13.83 16.99 -7.53
CA MET A 149 -14.76 17.85 -8.27
C MET A 149 -16.23 17.38 -8.23
N GLY A 150 -16.53 16.23 -7.62
CA GLY A 150 -17.88 15.65 -7.63
C GLY A 150 -18.33 15.17 -9.02
N ALA A 151 -17.41 14.82 -9.91
CA ALA A 151 -17.68 14.26 -11.23
C ALA A 151 -18.11 12.78 -11.13
N LEU A 152 -19.35 12.56 -10.67
CA LEU A 152 -19.92 11.27 -10.29
C LEU A 152 -19.89 10.21 -11.40
N ARG A 153 -19.89 10.64 -12.68
CA ARG A 153 -19.89 9.77 -13.86
C ARG A 153 -18.48 9.33 -14.27
N MET A 154 -17.47 10.18 -14.05
CA MET A 154 -16.06 9.88 -14.36
C MET A 154 -15.41 8.94 -13.34
N ALA A 155 -15.66 9.14 -12.05
CA ALA A 155 -15.06 8.35 -10.98
C ALA A 155 -15.26 6.80 -11.10
N PRO A 156 -16.45 6.26 -11.44
CA PRO A 156 -16.62 4.82 -11.65
C PRO A 156 -15.93 4.31 -12.92
N LEU A 157 -15.89 5.10 -14.00
CA LEU A 157 -15.16 4.73 -15.23
C LEU A 157 -13.65 4.63 -14.96
N CYS A 158 -13.07 5.61 -14.26
CA CYS A 158 -11.66 5.55 -13.82
C CYS A 158 -11.39 4.31 -12.95
N ALA A 159 -12.33 3.93 -12.08
CA ALA A 159 -12.20 2.71 -11.27
C ALA A 159 -12.26 1.42 -12.12
N ALA A 160 -13.11 1.38 -13.15
CA ALA A 160 -13.21 0.25 -14.08
C ALA A 160 -11.93 0.10 -14.93
N ILE A 161 -11.37 1.22 -15.43
CA ILE A 161 -10.08 1.26 -16.14
C ILE A 161 -8.94 0.75 -15.24
N GLU A 162 -8.88 1.22 -13.98
CA GLU A 162 -7.89 0.79 -13.01
C GLU A 162 -7.99 -0.73 -12.75
N HIS A 163 -9.21 -1.26 -12.61
CA HIS A 163 -9.43 -2.68 -12.36
C HIS A 163 -9.10 -3.56 -13.57
N ALA A 164 -9.56 -3.18 -14.76
CA ALA A 164 -9.29 -3.88 -16.02
C ALA A 164 -7.78 -3.99 -16.30
N ALA A 165 -7.05 -2.90 -16.08
CA ALA A 165 -5.59 -2.89 -16.23
C ALA A 165 -4.89 -3.78 -15.19
N ARG A 166 -5.35 -3.80 -13.92
CA ARG A 166 -4.86 -4.75 -12.89
C ARG A 166 -5.16 -6.22 -13.25
N ALA A 167 -6.26 -6.49 -13.94
CA ALA A 167 -6.61 -7.81 -14.48
C ALA A 167 -5.85 -8.16 -15.78
N GLY A 168 -5.08 -7.23 -16.36
CA GLY A 168 -4.34 -7.42 -17.61
C GLY A 168 -5.19 -7.21 -18.88
N SER A 169 -6.45 -6.78 -18.75
CA SER A 169 -7.37 -6.54 -19.87
C SER A 169 -7.25 -5.09 -20.36
N LEU A 170 -6.20 -4.80 -21.14
CA LEU A 170 -6.00 -3.47 -21.70
C LEU A 170 -6.98 -3.11 -22.83
N GLU A 171 -7.53 -4.12 -23.52
CA GLU A 171 -8.63 -3.95 -24.48
C GLU A 171 -9.87 -3.38 -23.77
N HIS A 172 -10.28 -3.99 -22.65
CA HIS A 172 -11.40 -3.49 -21.84
C HIS A 172 -11.10 -2.11 -21.23
N ALA A 173 -9.86 -1.87 -20.79
CA ALA A 173 -9.44 -0.55 -20.32
C ALA A 173 -9.55 0.53 -21.41
N ALA A 174 -9.30 0.19 -22.68
CA ALA A 174 -9.47 1.08 -23.84
C ALA A 174 -10.95 1.41 -24.11
N GLU A 175 -11.84 0.42 -24.05
CA GLU A 175 -13.28 0.65 -24.17
C GLU A 175 -13.78 1.62 -23.09
N GLN A 176 -13.38 1.39 -21.83
CA GLN A 176 -13.75 2.28 -20.72
C GLN A 176 -13.14 3.68 -20.83
N ALA A 177 -11.93 3.82 -21.38
CA ALA A 177 -11.32 5.12 -21.65
C ALA A 177 -12.12 5.94 -22.70
N GLY A 178 -12.64 5.29 -23.76
CA GLY A 178 -13.49 5.97 -24.75
C GLY A 178 -14.80 6.52 -24.15
N PHE A 179 -15.39 5.82 -23.17
CA PHE A 179 -16.50 6.39 -22.39
C PHE A 179 -16.05 7.55 -21.50
N LEU A 180 -14.89 7.44 -20.85
CA LEU A 180 -14.34 8.48 -19.96
C LEU A 180 -14.11 9.81 -20.68
N ASP A 181 -13.62 9.79 -21.93
CA ASP A 181 -13.48 10.99 -22.75
C ASP A 181 -14.84 11.70 -22.94
N SER A 182 -15.89 10.95 -23.28
CA SER A 182 -17.23 11.51 -23.47
C SER A 182 -17.84 12.06 -22.17
N GLU A 183 -17.50 11.45 -21.02
CA GLU A 183 -17.92 11.95 -19.71
C GLU A 183 -17.15 13.20 -19.28
N PHE A 184 -15.87 13.31 -19.61
CA PHE A 184 -15.10 14.53 -19.38
C PHE A 184 -15.67 15.70 -20.17
N GLU A 185 -16.08 15.51 -21.43
CA GLU A 185 -16.74 16.54 -22.24
C GLU A 185 -18.06 17.02 -21.59
N ALA A 186 -18.86 16.10 -21.04
CA ALA A 186 -20.08 16.44 -20.29
C ALA A 186 -19.76 17.21 -18.99
N VAL A 187 -18.75 16.77 -18.24
CA VAL A 187 -18.25 17.45 -17.03
C VAL A 187 -17.73 18.85 -17.36
N ARG A 188 -16.99 19.04 -18.45
CA ARG A 188 -16.53 20.36 -18.89
C ARG A 188 -17.70 21.29 -19.17
N ALA A 189 -18.67 20.85 -19.97
CA ALA A 189 -19.85 21.65 -20.27
C ALA A 189 -20.64 22.01 -18.99
N ALA A 190 -20.72 21.10 -18.01
CA ALA A 190 -21.37 21.36 -16.74
C ALA A 190 -20.59 22.37 -15.87
N LEU A 191 -19.27 22.21 -15.72
CA LEU A 191 -18.42 23.15 -14.97
C LEU A 191 -18.43 24.55 -15.59
N GLU A 192 -18.32 24.66 -16.92
CA GLU A 192 -18.41 25.93 -17.65
C GLU A 192 -19.76 26.65 -17.47
N GLN A 193 -20.86 25.92 -17.24
CA GLN A 193 -22.17 26.52 -16.92
C GLN A 193 -22.23 27.07 -15.50
N GLN A 194 -21.53 26.44 -14.54
CA GLN A 194 -21.51 26.83 -13.12
C GLN A 194 -20.51 27.97 -12.82
N MET A 195 -19.66 28.31 -13.79
CA MET A 195 -18.66 29.38 -13.72
C MET A 195 -19.08 30.68 -14.44
N ARG A 196 -20.33 30.75 -14.92
CA ARG A 196 -20.92 31.93 -15.58
C ARG A 196 -21.64 32.84 -14.59
#